data_AF-A0A285NWG8-F1
#
_entry.id   AF-A0A285NWG8-F1
#
_cell.length_a   1.000
_cell.length_b   1.000
_cell.length_c   1.000
_cell.angle_alpha   90.00
_cell.angle_beta   90.00
_cell.angle_gamma   90.00
#
_symmetry.space_group_name_H-M   'P 1'
#
loop_
_entity.id
_entity.type
_entity.pdbx_description
1 polymer ?
#
loop_
_entity_poly.entity_id
_entity_poly.type
_entity_poly.pdbx_seq_one_letter_code
_entity_poly.pdbx_strand_id
1 'polypeptide(L)'
;MRVINEVNFFSYFFSSLVAGYVMMAVDIMMDGFLGLFGTYREYLNIIKQFGMFNGFEDVIMVLGHMINSVVLALFFVHPAVYRRLPFKGGIAKGIVFGAFWHVCVVLFLFITSLGGAKFSITMMSASLSSQVSLFLLHLVWGAVLGLLYWQKD
;
A
#
# COMPACT_ATOMS: atom_id res chain seq x y z
N MET A 1 -2.60 23.73 12.69
CA MET A 1 -1.30 24.27 12.24
C MET A 1 -0.08 23.54 12.83
N ARG A 2 -0.03 23.15 14.13
CA ARG A 2 1.13 22.41 14.69
C ARG A 2 1.46 21.08 13.96
N VAL A 3 0.44 20.32 13.55
CA VAL A 3 0.62 18.99 12.90
C VAL A 3 1.43 19.07 11.59
N ILE A 4 1.21 20.11 10.77
CA ILE A 4 1.90 20.29 9.49
C ILE A 4 3.38 20.64 9.71
N ASN A 5 3.70 21.32 10.82
CA ASN A 5 5.07 21.77 11.09
C ASN A 5 6.01 20.64 11.53
N GLU A 6 5.47 19.50 11.97
CA GLU A 6 6.25 18.34 12.46
C GLU A 6 6.46 17.25 11.39
N VAL A 7 5.80 17.38 10.23
CA VAL A 7 5.97 16.47 9.10
C VAL A 7 7.04 17.05 8.17
N ASN A 8 8.06 16.26 7.86
CA ASN A 8 8.97 16.61 6.78
C ASN A 8 8.32 16.27 5.44
N PHE A 9 7.72 17.26 4.79
CA PHE A 9 7.00 17.09 3.53
C PHE A 9 7.87 16.47 2.42
N PHE A 10 9.12 16.92 2.26
CA PHE A 10 10.01 16.40 1.21
C PHE A 10 10.39 14.94 1.47
N SER A 11 10.73 14.60 2.70
CA SER A 11 11.02 13.22 3.08
C SER A 11 9.79 12.34 2.89
N TYR A 12 8.61 12.78 3.36
CA TYR A 12 7.32 12.09 3.14
C TYR A 12 7.05 11.83 1.66
N PHE A 13 7.11 12.85 0.82
CA PHE A 13 6.73 12.72 -0.58
C PHE A 13 7.70 11.77 -1.30
N PHE A 14 9.01 11.95 -1.09
CA PHE A 14 10.03 11.08 -1.64
C PHE A 14 9.88 9.63 -1.15
N SER A 15 9.78 9.40 0.17
CA SER A 15 9.66 8.07 0.75
C SER A 15 8.41 7.34 0.25
N SER A 16 7.31 8.07 0.08
CA SER A 16 6.04 7.49 -0.38
C SER A 16 6.09 7.08 -1.86
N LEU A 17 6.68 7.91 -2.72
CA LEU A 17 6.86 7.54 -4.14
C LEU A 17 7.78 6.32 -4.27
N VAL A 18 8.92 6.32 -3.57
CA VAL A 18 9.87 5.19 -3.61
C VAL A 18 9.22 3.93 -3.04
N ALA A 19 8.49 4.02 -1.93
CA ALA A 19 7.81 2.86 -1.35
C ALA A 19 6.76 2.26 -2.29
N GLY A 20 5.98 3.11 -2.98
CA GLY A 20 5.00 2.66 -3.98
C GLY A 20 5.69 1.98 -5.16
N TYR A 21 6.74 2.60 -5.71
CA TYR A 21 7.50 2.01 -6.81
C TYR A 21 8.12 0.66 -6.42
N VAL A 22 8.76 0.57 -5.25
CA VAL A 22 9.41 -0.67 -4.78
C VAL A 22 8.38 -1.77 -4.52
N MET A 23 7.23 -1.46 -3.91
CA MET A 23 6.15 -2.43 -3.73
C MET A 23 5.71 -3.03 -5.07
N MET A 24 5.43 -2.18 -6.06
CA MET A 24 5.06 -2.61 -7.41
C MET A 24 6.18 -3.40 -8.10
N ALA A 25 7.42 -2.93 -8.00
CA ALA A 25 8.57 -3.60 -8.59
C ALA A 25 8.78 -5.00 -7.98
N VAL A 26 8.66 -5.14 -6.66
CA VAL A 26 8.75 -6.44 -5.99
C VAL A 26 7.65 -7.38 -6.47
N ASP A 27 6.41 -6.91 -6.57
CA ASP A 27 5.29 -7.74 -7.03
C ASP A 27 5.49 -8.26 -8.46
N ILE A 28 6.01 -7.42 -9.36
CA ILE A 28 6.29 -7.79 -10.76
C ILE A 28 7.52 -8.69 -10.87
N MET A 29 8.62 -8.35 -10.17
CA MET A 29 9.88 -9.07 -10.27
C MET A 29 9.83 -10.45 -9.59
N MET A 30 8.95 -10.61 -8.58
CA MET A 30 8.79 -11.86 -7.84
C MET A 30 7.55 -12.67 -8.26
N ASP A 31 6.89 -12.31 -9.37
CA ASP A 31 5.72 -13.00 -9.91
C ASP A 31 5.95 -14.53 -10.00
N GLY A 32 5.13 -15.30 -9.27
CA GLY A 32 5.19 -16.75 -9.20
C GLY A 32 6.21 -17.33 -8.22
N PHE A 33 7.00 -16.51 -7.53
CA PHE A 33 7.99 -16.98 -6.55
C PHE A 33 7.30 -17.70 -5.38
N LEU A 34 7.58 -19.00 -5.24
CA LEU A 34 6.89 -19.90 -4.29
C LEU A 34 5.35 -19.90 -4.46
N GLY A 35 4.86 -19.56 -5.66
CA GLY A 35 3.44 -19.40 -5.94
C GLY A 35 2.80 -18.14 -5.37
N LEU A 36 3.60 -17.14 -4.96
CA LEU A 36 3.18 -15.81 -4.47
C LEU A 36 3.46 -14.71 -5.51
N PHE A 37 3.05 -13.49 -5.19
CA PHE A 37 3.17 -12.26 -5.98
C PHE A 37 2.42 -12.33 -7.33
N GLY A 38 2.68 -11.39 -8.23
CA GLY A 38 1.94 -11.26 -9.49
C GLY A 38 0.57 -10.62 -9.33
N THR A 39 0.27 -10.03 -8.16
CA THR A 39 -1.05 -9.44 -7.88
C THR A 39 -1.37 -8.26 -8.81
N TYR A 40 -0.34 -7.58 -9.32
CA TYR A 40 -0.44 -6.53 -10.33
C TYR A 40 -1.24 -6.98 -11.55
N ARG A 41 -0.98 -8.19 -12.06
CA ARG A 41 -1.70 -8.74 -13.22
C ARG A 41 -3.15 -9.04 -12.89
N GLU A 42 -3.41 -9.54 -11.68
CA GLU A 42 -4.76 -9.78 -11.19
C GLU A 42 -5.58 -8.48 -11.12
N TYR A 43 -5.02 -7.43 -10.52
CA TYR A 43 -5.64 -6.11 -10.47
C TYR A 43 -5.88 -5.52 -11.86
N LEU A 44 -4.91 -5.65 -12.76
CA LEU A 44 -5.05 -5.17 -14.13
C LEU A 44 -6.21 -5.87 -14.84
N ASN A 45 -6.36 -7.19 -14.65
CA ASN A 45 -7.49 -7.95 -15.18
C ASN A 45 -8.82 -7.51 -14.57
N ILE A 46 -8.84 -7.23 -13.25
CA ILE A 46 -10.03 -6.70 -12.57
C ILE A 46 -10.42 -5.35 -13.19
N ILE A 47 -9.49 -4.40 -13.34
CA ILE A 47 -9.78 -3.09 -13.94
C ILE A 47 -10.34 -3.23 -15.36
N LYS A 48 -9.75 -4.11 -16.18
CA LYS A 48 -10.24 -4.43 -17.52
C LYS A 48 -11.66 -5.00 -17.49
N GLN A 49 -11.97 -5.90 -16.55
CA GLN A 49 -13.32 -6.46 -16.41
C GLN A 49 -14.37 -5.39 -16.07
N PHE A 50 -13.99 -4.38 -15.29
CA PHE A 50 -14.87 -3.26 -14.95
C PHE A 50 -14.94 -2.20 -16.06
N GLY A 51 -14.21 -2.36 -17.17
CA GLY A 51 -14.18 -1.42 -18.30
C GLY A 51 -13.66 -0.03 -17.93
N MET A 52 -12.88 0.05 -16.85
CA MET A 52 -12.32 1.30 -16.36
C MET A 52 -11.05 1.64 -17.13
N PHE A 53 -10.98 2.84 -17.71
CA PHE A 53 -9.78 3.37 -18.36
C PHE A 53 -9.24 2.52 -19.53
N ASN A 54 -10.14 2.03 -20.39
CA ASN A 54 -9.82 1.21 -21.56
C ASN A 54 -8.63 1.76 -22.37
N GLY A 55 -7.57 0.96 -22.53
CA GLY A 55 -6.35 1.31 -23.27
C GLY A 55 -5.29 2.08 -22.46
N PHE A 56 -5.57 2.42 -21.21
CA PHE A 56 -4.66 3.13 -20.30
C PHE A 56 -4.49 2.39 -18.96
N GLU A 57 -4.89 1.12 -18.88
CA GLU A 57 -4.98 0.37 -17.62
C GLU A 57 -3.63 0.25 -16.91
N ASP A 58 -2.56 -0.03 -17.65
CA ASP A 58 -1.19 -0.10 -17.10
C ASP A 58 -0.74 1.26 -16.53
N VAL A 59 -0.97 2.35 -17.27
CA VAL A 59 -0.58 3.69 -16.83
C VAL A 59 -1.39 4.10 -15.59
N ILE A 60 -2.69 3.84 -15.59
CA ILE A 60 -3.56 4.14 -14.45
C ILE A 60 -3.22 3.25 -13.26
N MET A 61 -2.81 2.01 -13.47
CA MET A 61 -2.34 1.14 -12.39
C MET A 61 -1.07 1.68 -11.75
N VAL A 62 -0.08 2.06 -12.55
CA VAL A 62 1.16 2.66 -12.04
C VAL A 62 0.87 3.96 -11.30
N LEU A 63 0.13 4.88 -11.91
CA LEU A 63 -0.20 6.16 -11.30
C LEU A 63 -1.06 5.98 -10.04
N GLY A 64 -2.06 5.10 -10.11
CA GLY A 64 -2.92 4.76 -8.98
C GLY A 64 -2.11 4.19 -7.82
N HIS A 65 -1.14 3.33 -8.08
CA HIS A 65 -0.26 2.78 -7.05
C HIS A 65 0.62 3.86 -6.41
N MET A 66 1.20 4.75 -7.21
CA MET A 66 2.03 5.87 -6.71
C MET A 66 1.20 6.87 -5.90
N ILE A 67 0.02 7.27 -6.41
CA ILE A 67 -0.90 8.18 -5.73
C ILE A 67 -1.42 7.55 -4.44
N ASN A 68 -1.83 6.28 -4.47
CA ASN A 68 -2.25 5.57 -3.27
C ASN A 68 -1.12 5.53 -2.25
N SER A 69 0.10 5.20 -2.65
CA SER A 69 1.24 5.20 -1.72
C SER A 69 1.42 6.57 -1.04
N VAL A 70 1.34 7.66 -1.80
CA VAL A 70 1.41 9.04 -1.26
C VAL A 70 0.26 9.32 -0.29
N VAL A 71 -0.99 9.09 -0.70
CA VAL A 71 -2.17 9.37 0.12
C VAL A 71 -2.17 8.52 1.41
N LEU A 72 -1.83 7.24 1.31
CA LEU A 72 -1.87 6.32 2.45
C LEU A 72 -0.70 6.54 3.41
N ALA A 73 0.46 6.97 2.91
CA ALA A 73 1.59 7.35 3.75
C ALA A 73 1.30 8.57 4.64
N LEU A 74 0.29 9.39 4.34
CA LEU A 74 -0.15 10.48 5.23
C LEU A 74 -0.49 9.98 6.63
N PHE A 75 -1.11 8.80 6.74
CA PHE A 75 -1.43 8.19 8.03
C PHE A 75 -0.17 7.79 8.80
N PHE A 76 0.83 7.26 8.10
CA PHE A 76 2.11 6.87 8.71
C PHE A 76 2.87 8.09 9.25
N VAL A 77 3.03 9.12 8.43
CA VAL A 77 3.85 10.30 8.76
C VAL A 77 3.16 11.23 9.75
N HIS A 78 1.85 11.07 9.97
CA HIS A 78 1.10 11.85 10.94
C HIS A 78 1.76 11.70 12.33
N PRO A 79 2.17 12.79 13.01
CA PRO A 79 2.95 12.72 14.25
C PRO A 79 2.29 11.87 15.35
N ALA A 80 0.97 11.92 15.44
CA ALA A 80 0.19 11.16 16.41
C ALA A 80 0.19 9.63 16.15
N VAL A 81 0.47 9.21 14.92
CA VAL A 81 0.63 7.79 14.55
C VAL A 81 2.10 7.42 14.66
N TYR A 82 2.99 8.14 13.98
CA TYR A 82 4.42 7.82 13.93
C TYR A 82 5.10 7.71 15.30
N ARG A 83 4.71 8.56 16.27
CA ARG A 83 5.26 8.53 17.63
C ARG A 83 4.69 7.41 18.51
N ARG A 84 3.51 6.89 18.16
CA ARG A 84 2.85 5.79 18.90
C ARG A 84 3.18 4.42 18.35
N LEU A 85 3.72 4.35 17.13
CA LEU A 85 4.22 3.09 16.58
C LEU A 85 5.30 2.52 17.50
N PRO A 86 5.24 1.21 17.80
CA PRO A 86 6.25 0.56 18.63
C PRO A 86 7.60 0.60 17.91
N PHE A 87 8.68 0.41 18.68
CA PHE A 87 10.08 0.42 18.22
C PHE A 87 10.62 1.80 17.85
N LYS A 88 11.94 1.97 18.00
CA LYS A 88 12.63 3.23 17.69
C LYS A 88 13.10 3.32 16.23
N GLY A 89 13.32 2.20 15.56
CA GLY A 89 13.83 2.16 14.18
C GLY A 89 12.73 2.38 13.13
N GLY A 90 13.03 3.21 12.13
CA GLY A 90 12.09 3.58 11.06
C GLY A 90 11.55 2.36 10.28
N ILE A 91 12.42 1.42 9.89
CA ILE A 91 12.02 0.15 9.23
C ILE A 91 11.00 -0.61 10.08
N ALA A 92 11.31 -0.82 11.37
CA ALA A 92 10.44 -1.59 12.27
C ALA A 92 9.07 -0.92 12.45
N LYS A 93 9.05 0.41 12.62
CA LYS A 93 7.80 1.19 12.63
C LYS A 93 7.02 1.01 11.33
N GLY A 94 7.73 1.08 10.21
CA GLY A 94 7.19 0.88 8.86
C GLY A 94 6.54 -0.47 8.67
N ILE A 95 7.21 -1.57 9.05
CA ILE A 95 6.68 -2.93 8.98
C ILE A 95 5.42 -3.09 9.84
N VAL A 96 5.45 -2.60 11.09
CA VAL A 96 4.29 -2.68 11.98
C VAL A 96 3.11 -1.89 11.42
N PHE A 97 3.38 -0.69 10.90
CA PHE A 97 2.37 0.11 10.24
C PHE A 97 1.80 -0.60 9.00
N GLY A 98 2.65 -1.15 8.13
CA GLY A 98 2.22 -1.90 6.94
C GLY A 98 1.35 -3.11 7.29
N ALA A 99 1.72 -3.85 8.34
CA ALA A 99 0.93 -4.99 8.83
C ALA A 99 -0.45 -4.54 9.33
N PHE A 100 -0.49 -3.50 10.18
CA PHE A 100 -1.74 -2.96 10.71
C PHE A 100 -2.61 -2.36 9.60
N TRP A 101 -1.99 -1.66 8.65
CA TRP A 101 -2.66 -1.05 7.52
C TRP A 101 -3.33 -2.10 6.63
N HIS A 102 -2.64 -3.22 6.35
CA HIS A 102 -3.25 -4.33 5.61
C HIS A 102 -4.51 -4.86 6.30
N VAL A 103 -4.49 -5.01 7.62
CA VAL A 103 -5.69 -5.39 8.39
C VAL A 103 -6.81 -4.36 8.21
N CYS A 104 -6.51 -3.07 8.26
CA CYS A 104 -7.50 -2.01 8.00
C CYS A 104 -8.09 -2.10 6.58
N VAL A 105 -7.27 -2.39 5.56
CA VAL A 105 -7.72 -2.57 4.17
C VAL A 105 -8.67 -3.76 4.08
N VAL A 106 -8.31 -4.91 4.66
CA VAL A 106 -9.17 -6.11 4.66
C VAL A 106 -10.50 -5.83 5.38
N LEU A 107 -10.48 -5.14 6.51
CA LEU A 107 -11.70 -4.75 7.22
C LEU A 107 -12.59 -3.81 6.38
N PHE A 108 -11.99 -2.84 5.70
CA PHE A 108 -12.70 -1.95 4.78
C PHE A 108 -13.34 -2.72 3.62
N LEU A 109 -12.60 -3.63 2.99
CA LEU A 109 -13.10 -4.49 1.90
C LEU A 109 -14.23 -5.38 2.40
N PHE A 110 -14.11 -5.95 3.59
CA PHE A 110 -15.16 -6.75 4.20
C PHE A 110 -16.44 -5.92 4.40
N ILE A 111 -16.37 -4.77 5.08
CA ILE A 111 -17.54 -3.91 5.34
C ILE A 111 -18.20 -3.46 4.03
N THR A 112 -17.41 -3.04 3.04
CA THR A 112 -17.95 -2.56 1.75
C THR A 112 -18.52 -3.69 0.90
N SER A 113 -18.00 -4.92 1.02
CA SER A 113 -18.56 -6.09 0.34
C SER A 113 -19.94 -6.47 0.88
N LEU A 114 -20.17 -6.33 2.19
CA LEU A 114 -21.50 -6.47 2.80
C LEU A 114 -22.50 -5.42 2.27
N GLY A 115 -21.99 -4.24 1.89
CA GLY A 115 -22.76 -3.20 1.21
C GLY A 115 -23.00 -3.43 -0.28
N GLY A 116 -22.55 -4.56 -0.85
CA GLY A 116 -22.74 -4.90 -2.26
C GLY A 116 -21.70 -4.32 -3.22
N ALA A 117 -20.59 -3.77 -2.72
CA ALA A 117 -19.53 -3.23 -3.57
C ALA A 117 -18.85 -4.36 -4.37
N LYS A 118 -19.09 -4.41 -5.69
CA LYS A 118 -18.58 -5.47 -6.57
C LYS A 118 -17.06 -5.62 -6.52
N PHE A 119 -16.32 -4.51 -6.54
CA PHE A 119 -14.85 -4.53 -6.44
C PHE A 119 -14.39 -5.21 -5.14
N SER A 120 -14.98 -4.83 -4.02
CA SER A 120 -14.65 -5.42 -2.71
C SER A 120 -15.00 -6.91 -2.63
N ILE A 121 -16.14 -7.31 -3.20
CA ILE A 121 -16.54 -8.73 -3.30
C ILE A 121 -15.50 -9.52 -4.11
N THR A 122 -15.08 -9.01 -5.27
CA THR A 122 -14.04 -9.64 -6.09
C THR A 122 -12.72 -9.75 -5.33
N MET A 123 -12.28 -8.67 -4.67
CA MET A 123 -11.04 -8.66 -3.88
C MET A 123 -11.07 -9.63 -2.70
N MET A 124 -12.20 -9.72 -1.98
CA MET A 124 -12.36 -10.66 -0.86
C MET A 124 -12.42 -12.12 -1.33
N SER A 125 -12.75 -12.37 -2.60
CA SER A 125 -12.79 -13.70 -3.20
C SER A 125 -11.45 -14.14 -3.81
N ALA A 126 -10.41 -13.30 -3.73
CA ALA A 126 -9.08 -13.63 -4.23
C ALA A 126 -8.48 -14.84 -3.47
N SER A 127 -7.57 -15.55 -4.13
CA SER A 127 -6.96 -16.76 -3.57
C SER A 127 -6.17 -16.43 -2.30
N LEU A 128 -5.98 -17.44 -1.43
CA LEU A 128 -5.18 -17.26 -0.21
C LEU A 128 -3.75 -16.79 -0.56
N SER A 129 -3.17 -17.30 -1.64
CA SER A 129 -1.86 -16.85 -2.14
C SER A 129 -1.87 -15.34 -2.45
N SER A 130 -2.92 -14.85 -3.10
CA SER A 130 -3.06 -13.42 -3.42
C SER A 130 -3.12 -12.60 -2.13
N GLN A 131 -3.90 -13.02 -1.14
CA GLN A 131 -4.00 -12.34 0.15
C GLN A 131 -2.65 -12.29 0.90
N VAL A 132 -1.93 -13.42 0.92
CA VAL A 132 -0.58 -13.50 1.51
C VAL A 132 0.38 -12.57 0.77
N SER A 133 0.33 -12.55 -0.56
CA SER A 133 1.16 -11.68 -1.39
C SER A 133 0.89 -10.21 -1.12
N LEU A 134 -0.39 -9.81 -1.06
CA LEU A 134 -0.80 -8.46 -0.70
C LEU A 134 -0.30 -8.08 0.69
N PHE A 135 -0.40 -8.97 1.67
CA PHE A 135 0.13 -8.73 3.01
C PHE A 135 1.64 -8.48 2.99
N LEU A 136 2.42 -9.36 2.33
CA LEU A 136 3.86 -9.21 2.21
C LEU A 136 4.26 -7.89 1.51
N LEU A 137 3.52 -7.52 0.45
CA LEU A 137 3.74 -6.26 -0.26
C LEU A 137 3.47 -5.04 0.63
N HIS A 138 2.47 -5.10 1.52
CA HIS A 138 2.26 -4.04 2.52
C HIS A 138 3.41 -3.95 3.53
N LEU A 139 4.03 -5.08 3.89
CA LEU A 139 5.22 -5.07 4.74
C LEU A 139 6.42 -4.43 4.01
N VAL A 140 6.63 -4.77 2.74
CA VAL A 140 7.67 -4.18 1.89
C VAL A 140 7.46 -2.68 1.76
N TRP A 141 6.25 -2.26 1.40
CA TRP A 141 5.87 -0.85 1.31
C TRP A 141 6.14 -0.12 2.62
N GLY A 142 5.64 -0.66 3.73
CA GLY A 142 5.85 -0.09 5.06
C GLY A 142 7.33 -0.01 5.44
N ALA A 143 8.10 -1.07 5.21
CA ALA A 143 9.53 -1.11 5.49
C ALA A 143 10.30 -0.03 4.72
N VAL A 144 10.06 0.11 3.41
CA VAL A 144 10.71 1.12 2.56
C VAL A 144 10.29 2.54 2.98
N LEU A 145 9.00 2.73 3.25
CA LEU A 145 8.47 4.00 3.73
C LEU A 145 9.14 4.41 5.05
N GLY A 146 9.21 3.50 6.01
CA GLY A 146 9.83 3.75 7.32
C GLY A 146 11.35 3.87 7.26
N LEU A 147 12.03 3.18 6.33
CA LEU A 147 13.47 3.32 6.11
C LEU A 147 13.83 4.73 5.65
N LEU A 148 13.06 5.28 4.71
CA LEU A 148 13.38 6.52 4.02
C LEU A 148 12.75 7.76 4.67
N TYR A 149 11.71 7.57 5.48
CA TYR A 149 11.07 8.67 6.18
C TYR A 149 11.91 9.11 7.38
N TRP A 150 12.22 10.39 7.41
CA TRP A 150 12.83 11.08 8.53
C TRP A 150 11.85 12.15 9.03
N GLN A 151 11.61 12.20 10.33
CA GLN A 151 10.76 13.22 10.92
C GLN A 151 11.54 14.54 10.99
N LYS A 152 10.83 15.67 10.92
CA LYS A 152 11.45 16.97 11.18
C LYS A 152 11.73 17.11 12.68
N ASP A 153 12.97 17.45 13.02
CA ASP A 153 13.39 17.77 14.40
C ASP A 153 12.62 18.97 14.98
#